data_AF-A0A820MZ79-F1
#
_entry.id   AF-A0A820MZ79-F1
#
_cell.length_a   1.000
_cell.length_b   1.000
_cell.length_c   1.000
_cell.angle_alpha   90.00
_cell.angle_beta   90.00
_cell.angle_gamma   90.00
#
_symmetry.space_group_name_H-M   'P 1'
#
loop_
_entity.id
_entity.type
_entity.pdbx_description
1 polymer ?
#
loop_
_entity_poly.entity_id
_entity_poly.type
_entity_poly.pdbx_seq_one_letter_code
_entity_poly.pdbx_strand_id
1 'polypeptide(L)'
;MKYVVLFLLFGVTLSNLSSEWDKFKRDYNKHYASTAEENERQQIFFENVNRIRSYQQTHSGATFAVEINHLTDRRIEKLGGICRKPDYPEIVNKCEPNACNPFTTFDEIKKLKEKDENTMLTWIQVSTLWVVMNAIGKGFGDYKGGIYDEPTCPKTDGNHAMQVVGYGVEGEQWGEKGYIRMKR
;
A
#
# COMPACT_ATOMS: atom_id res chain seq x y z
N MET A 1 -34.58 33.71 -27.90
CA MET A 1 -33.41 32.99 -28.42
C MET A 1 -32.83 32.16 -27.29
N LYS A 2 -32.50 30.88 -27.54
CA LYS A 2 -31.86 30.00 -26.55
C LYS A 2 -30.45 29.68 -27.06
N TYR A 3 -29.43 29.97 -26.25
CA TYR A 3 -28.04 29.62 -26.55
C TYR A 3 -27.63 28.42 -25.68
N VAL A 4 -26.70 27.60 -26.19
CA VAL A 4 -26.03 26.54 -25.44
C VAL A 4 -24.62 27.02 -25.13
N VAL A 5 -24.26 27.04 -23.85
CA VAL A 5 -22.89 27.29 -23.39
C VAL A 5 -22.20 25.94 -23.27
N LEU A 6 -21.22 25.67 -24.13
CA LEU A 6 -20.33 24.51 -24.01
C LEU A 6 -19.15 24.89 -23.12
N PHE A 7 -19.15 24.42 -21.87
CA PHE A 7 -18.00 24.50 -20.98
C PHE A 7 -17.03 23.35 -21.28
N LEU A 8 -15.90 23.65 -21.94
CA LEU A 8 -14.78 22.72 -22.09
C LEU A 8 -14.01 22.62 -20.76
N LEU A 9 -14.51 21.80 -19.82
CA LEU A 9 -13.85 21.53 -18.54
C LEU A 9 -12.60 20.63 -18.66
N PHE A 10 -12.42 19.96 -19.79
CA PHE A 10 -11.34 18.98 -19.98
C PHE A 10 -9.93 19.58 -20.10
N GLY A 11 -9.80 20.82 -20.60
CA GLY A 11 -8.50 21.46 -20.83
C GLY A 11 -7.78 21.93 -19.56
N VAL A 12 -8.55 22.31 -18.52
CA VAL A 12 -8.02 22.86 -17.25
C VAL A 12 -7.56 21.75 -16.30
N THR A 13 -8.17 20.57 -16.35
CA THR A 13 -7.80 19.43 -15.49
C THR A 13 -6.52 18.74 -15.95
N LEU A 14 -6.31 18.61 -17.27
CA LEU A 14 -5.10 18.05 -17.87
C LEU A 14 -3.86 18.93 -17.65
N SER A 15 -4.00 20.26 -17.76
CA SER A 15 -2.88 21.18 -17.50
C SER A 15 -2.43 21.13 -16.03
N ASN A 16 -3.36 20.97 -15.09
CA ASN A 16 -3.06 20.78 -13.67
C ASN A 16 -2.33 19.47 -13.38
N LEU A 17 -2.79 18.34 -13.94
CA LEU A 17 -2.11 17.04 -13.80
C LEU A 17 -0.71 17.04 -14.42
N SER A 18 -0.56 17.68 -15.59
CA SER A 18 0.76 17.86 -16.22
C SER A 18 1.72 18.65 -15.33
N SER A 19 1.24 19.74 -14.71
CA SER A 19 2.03 20.54 -13.77
C SER A 19 2.46 19.73 -12.53
N GLU A 20 1.55 18.89 -11.99
CA GLU A 20 1.87 17.98 -10.89
C GLU A 20 2.87 16.90 -11.27
N TRP A 21 2.82 16.38 -12.50
CA TRP A 21 3.83 15.44 -13.00
C TRP A 21 5.22 16.08 -13.02
N ASP A 22 5.33 17.32 -13.50
CA ASP A 22 6.60 18.03 -13.51
C ASP A 22 7.09 18.33 -12.09
N LYS A 23 6.18 18.66 -11.16
CA LYS A 23 6.51 18.81 -9.74
C LYS A 23 6.99 17.49 -9.13
N PHE A 24 6.27 16.39 -9.36
CA PHE A 24 6.60 15.05 -8.89
C PHE A 24 8.00 14.62 -9.36
N LYS A 25 8.32 14.83 -10.64
CA LYS A 25 9.66 14.53 -11.17
C LYS A 25 10.74 15.33 -10.46
N ARG A 26 10.50 16.62 -10.18
CA ARG A 26 11.45 17.48 -9.45
C ARG A 26 11.60 17.04 -7.99
N ASP A 27 10.49 16.88 -7.27
CA ASP A 27 10.49 16.55 -5.83
C ASP A 27 11.19 15.22 -5.53
N TYR A 28 11.01 14.23 -6.40
CA TYR A 28 11.58 12.89 -6.23
C TYR A 28 12.76 12.59 -7.16
N ASN A 29 13.35 13.64 -7.76
CA ASN A 29 14.50 13.56 -8.65
C ASN A 29 14.40 12.41 -9.69
N LYS A 30 13.27 12.35 -10.38
CA LYS A 30 12.96 11.29 -11.34
C LYS A 30 13.66 11.53 -12.66
N HIS A 31 14.35 10.50 -13.13
CA HIS A 31 14.96 10.42 -14.45
C HIS A 31 14.49 9.14 -15.12
N TYR A 32 14.08 9.24 -16.38
CA TYR A 32 13.59 8.10 -17.17
C TYR A 32 14.51 7.88 -18.36
N ALA A 33 14.68 6.62 -18.75
CA ALA A 33 15.66 6.24 -19.77
C ALA A 33 15.25 6.67 -21.18
N SER A 34 13.96 6.88 -21.42
CA SER A 34 13.42 7.26 -22.72
C SER A 34 12.11 8.04 -22.57
N THR A 35 11.73 8.77 -23.61
CA THR A 35 10.42 9.42 -23.69
C THR A 35 9.28 8.41 -23.64
N ALA A 36 9.48 7.20 -24.20
CA ALA A 36 8.49 6.13 -24.12
C ALA A 36 8.26 5.66 -22.67
N GLU A 37 9.34 5.46 -21.90
CA GLU A 37 9.22 5.18 -20.46
C GLU A 37 8.56 6.35 -19.75
N GLU A 38 9.01 7.59 -19.98
CA GLU A 38 8.43 8.77 -19.33
C GLU A 38 6.92 8.87 -19.56
N ASN A 39 6.46 8.65 -20.79
CA ASN A 39 5.04 8.66 -21.13
C ASN A 39 4.27 7.56 -20.38
N GLU A 40 4.83 6.35 -20.29
CA GLU A 40 4.21 5.25 -19.53
C GLU A 40 4.14 5.57 -18.03
N ARG A 41 5.23 6.10 -17.46
CA ARG A 41 5.30 6.48 -16.04
C ARG A 41 4.36 7.64 -15.72
N GLN A 42 4.21 8.58 -16.65
CA GLN A 42 3.26 9.68 -16.56
C GLN A 42 1.81 9.17 -16.53
N GLN A 43 1.47 8.19 -17.38
CA GLN A 43 0.13 7.58 -17.36
C GLN A 43 -0.15 6.88 -16.02
N ILE A 44 0.79 6.08 -15.52
CA ILE A 44 0.67 5.41 -14.21
C ILE A 44 0.53 6.44 -13.08
N PHE A 45 1.29 7.52 -13.15
CA PHE A 45 1.19 8.62 -12.20
C PHE A 45 -0.20 9.27 -12.22
N PHE A 46 -0.75 9.60 -13.40
CA PHE A 46 -2.10 10.18 -13.51
C PHE A 46 -3.18 9.24 -12.97
N GLU A 47 -3.09 7.95 -13.27
CA GLU A 47 -3.99 6.93 -12.71
C GLU A 47 -3.92 6.90 -11.18
N ASN A 48 -2.71 6.87 -10.62
CA ASN A 48 -2.50 6.83 -9.18
C ASN A 48 -2.92 8.12 -8.48
N VAL A 49 -2.67 9.30 -9.07
CA VAL A 49 -3.13 10.60 -8.55
C VAL A 49 -4.66 10.69 -8.56
N ASN A 50 -5.31 10.23 -9.62
CA ASN A 50 -6.76 10.19 -9.68
C ASN A 50 -7.34 9.24 -8.61
N ARG A 51 -6.68 8.10 -8.36
CA ARG A 51 -7.04 7.19 -7.27
C ARG A 51 -6.87 7.85 -5.90
N ILE A 52 -5.75 8.54 -5.67
CA ILE A 52 -5.47 9.30 -4.44
C ILE A 52 -6.54 10.36 -4.21
N ARG A 53 -6.86 11.17 -5.22
CA ARG A 53 -7.86 12.24 -5.13
C ARG A 53 -9.27 11.70 -4.95
N SER A 54 -9.64 10.67 -5.71
CA SER A 54 -10.93 10.01 -5.58
C SER A 54 -11.10 9.49 -4.16
N TYR A 55 -10.07 8.88 -3.59
CA TYR A 55 -10.06 8.46 -2.20
C TYR A 55 -10.25 9.66 -1.24
N GLN A 56 -9.42 10.71 -1.35
CA GLN A 56 -9.50 11.89 -0.50
C GLN A 56 -10.87 12.60 -0.56
N GLN A 57 -11.48 12.66 -1.75
CA GLN A 57 -12.80 13.26 -1.94
C GLN A 57 -13.94 12.42 -1.37
N THR A 58 -13.88 11.10 -1.57
CA THR A 58 -14.94 10.17 -1.12
C THR A 58 -14.79 9.76 0.35
N HIS A 59 -13.65 10.06 0.97
CA HIS A 59 -13.32 9.69 2.34
C HIS A 59 -12.87 10.92 3.16
N SER A 60 -13.60 12.03 3.08
CA SER A 60 -13.28 13.31 3.77
C SER A 60 -13.30 13.27 5.31
N GLY A 61 -13.49 12.09 5.92
CA GLY A 61 -13.32 11.81 7.34
C GLY A 61 -12.37 10.63 7.63
N ALA A 62 -11.55 10.23 6.65
CA ALA A 62 -10.52 9.21 6.85
C ALA A 62 -9.52 9.67 7.91
N THR A 63 -9.15 8.76 8.80
CA THR A 63 -8.13 8.97 9.84
C THR A 63 -6.71 8.97 9.29
N PHE A 64 -6.56 8.96 7.96
CA PHE A 64 -5.31 8.94 7.25
C PHE A 64 -5.43 9.50 5.84
N ALA A 65 -4.31 9.98 5.31
CA ALA A 65 -4.24 10.60 4.00
C ALA A 65 -3.36 9.75 3.09
N VAL A 66 -3.93 9.35 1.95
CA VAL A 66 -3.14 8.91 0.81
C VAL A 66 -2.58 10.13 0.12
N GLU A 67 -1.29 10.12 -0.18
CA GLU A 67 -0.58 11.23 -0.80
C GLU A 67 0.34 10.75 -1.91
N ILE A 68 0.71 11.68 -2.79
CA ILE A 68 1.72 11.45 -3.82
C ILE A 68 3.06 11.19 -3.13
N ASN A 69 3.70 10.08 -3.45
CA ASN A 69 5.03 9.71 -2.97
C ASN A 69 5.94 9.22 -4.10
N HIS A 70 7.22 8.95 -3.81
CA HIS A 70 8.23 8.52 -4.79
C HIS A 70 7.90 7.24 -5.59
N LEU A 71 6.86 6.47 -5.26
CA LEU A 71 6.41 5.29 -6.00
C LEU A 71 5.15 5.52 -6.83
N THR A 72 4.61 6.74 -6.85
CA THR A 72 3.35 7.07 -7.54
C THR A 72 3.39 6.77 -9.05
N ASP A 73 4.57 6.67 -9.66
CA ASP A 73 4.76 6.31 -11.07
C ASP A 73 5.00 4.79 -11.32
N ARG A 74 4.82 3.94 -10.31
CA ARG A 74 5.10 2.50 -10.37
C ARG A 74 3.83 1.64 -10.18
N ARG A 75 3.83 0.44 -10.78
CA ARG A 75 2.88 -0.65 -10.49
C ARG A 75 3.59 -1.70 -9.62
N ILE A 76 2.85 -2.34 -8.70
CA ILE A 76 3.40 -3.37 -7.80
C ILE A 76 3.89 -4.60 -8.59
N GLU A 77 3.18 -5.00 -9.63
CA GLU A 77 3.56 -6.09 -10.54
C GLU A 77 4.95 -5.88 -11.17
N LYS A 78 5.33 -4.61 -11.43
CA LYS A 78 6.63 -4.25 -11.99
C LYS A 78 7.78 -4.34 -10.98
N LEU A 79 7.52 -4.77 -9.73
CA LEU A 79 8.53 -4.97 -8.68
C LEU A 79 9.01 -6.43 -8.55
N GLY A 80 8.46 -7.38 -9.32
CA GLY A 80 9.13 -8.66 -9.60
C GLY A 80 8.81 -9.88 -8.72
N GLY A 81 8.01 -9.77 -7.66
CA GLY A 81 7.59 -10.92 -6.83
C GLY A 81 8.02 -10.85 -5.37
N ILE A 82 8.09 -12.00 -4.67
CA ILE A 82 8.49 -12.07 -3.25
C ILE A 82 9.86 -12.75 -3.09
N CYS A 83 10.70 -12.19 -2.22
CA CYS A 83 11.96 -12.76 -1.77
C CYS A 83 11.79 -13.66 -0.54
N ARG A 84 12.59 -14.74 -0.42
CA ARG A 84 12.76 -15.39 0.89
C ARG A 84 13.62 -14.48 1.77
N LYS A 85 13.34 -14.47 3.08
CA LYS A 85 14.11 -13.67 4.05
C LYS A 85 15.64 -13.89 3.97
N PRO A 86 16.17 -15.13 3.87
CA PRO A 86 17.62 -15.34 3.77
C PRO A 86 18.25 -14.79 2.48
N ASP A 87 17.44 -14.61 1.42
CA ASP A 87 17.91 -14.12 0.12
C ASP A 87 17.75 -12.59 0.00
N TYR A 88 17.04 -11.96 0.92
CA TYR A 88 16.86 -10.51 0.95
C TYR A 88 17.85 -9.89 1.94
N PRO A 89 18.68 -8.93 1.51
CA PRO A 89 19.65 -8.31 2.40
C PRO A 89 18.92 -7.49 3.46
N GLU A 90 19.38 -7.57 4.72
CA GLU A 90 18.81 -6.83 5.86
C GLU A 90 19.23 -5.34 5.82
N ILE A 91 18.84 -4.65 4.74
CA ILE A 91 19.11 -3.22 4.57
C ILE A 91 17.97 -2.44 5.21
N VAL A 92 18.24 -1.94 6.42
CA VAL A 92 17.29 -1.13 7.18
C VAL A 92 17.01 0.19 6.44
N ASN A 93 15.73 0.57 6.32
CA ASN A 93 15.25 1.80 5.67
C ASN A 93 15.51 1.94 4.17
N LYS A 94 15.86 0.87 3.45
CA LYS A 94 16.00 0.90 1.99
C LYS A 94 15.30 -0.29 1.36
N CYS A 95 14.27 -0.02 0.56
CA CYS A 95 13.64 -1.03 -0.28
C CYS A 95 14.49 -1.24 -1.53
N GLU A 96 15.00 -2.45 -1.71
CA GLU A 96 15.75 -2.87 -2.89
C GLU A 96 14.96 -3.96 -3.63
N PRO A 97 14.13 -3.61 -4.62
CA PRO A 97 13.20 -4.55 -5.27
C PRO A 97 13.90 -5.65 -6.08
N ASN A 98 15.16 -5.45 -6.47
CA ASN A 98 15.96 -6.44 -7.21
C ASN A 98 17.04 -7.11 -6.34
N ALA A 99 16.92 -7.01 -5.01
CA ALA A 99 17.96 -7.54 -4.12
C ALA A 99 18.00 -9.07 -4.02
N CYS A 100 16.99 -9.74 -4.56
CA CYS A 100 16.91 -11.19 -4.61
C CYS A 100 16.37 -11.64 -5.98
N ASN A 101 16.59 -12.92 -6.29
CA ASN A 101 15.76 -13.60 -7.27
C ASN A 101 14.44 -13.97 -6.60
N PRO A 102 13.27 -13.62 -7.18
CA PRO A 102 11.99 -13.90 -6.58
C PRO A 102 11.82 -15.41 -6.42
N PHE A 103 11.48 -15.84 -5.21
CA PHE A 103 11.22 -17.26 -4.93
C PHE A 103 9.87 -17.69 -5.50
N THR A 104 8.91 -16.76 -5.52
CA THR A 104 7.63 -16.93 -6.20
C THR A 104 7.18 -15.61 -6.80
N THR A 105 6.41 -15.73 -7.87
CA THR A 105 5.63 -14.65 -8.48
C THR A 105 4.16 -14.82 -8.09
N PHE A 106 3.35 -13.83 -8.44
CA PHE A 106 1.90 -13.90 -8.29
C PHE A 106 1.24 -13.80 -9.66
N ASP A 107 0.20 -14.59 -9.88
CA ASP A 107 -0.64 -14.45 -11.08
C ASP A 107 -1.56 -13.22 -10.96
N GLU A 108 -2.03 -12.94 -9.75
CA GLU A 108 -2.94 -11.83 -9.45
C GLU A 108 -2.74 -11.33 -8.02
N ILE A 109 -2.88 -10.01 -7.82
CA ILE A 109 -2.95 -9.39 -6.48
C ILE A 109 -4.34 -8.79 -6.29
N LYS A 110 -5.09 -9.33 -5.33
CA LYS A 110 -6.43 -8.83 -4.99
C LYS A 110 -6.41 -7.99 -3.72
N LYS A 111 -6.78 -6.72 -3.82
CA LYS A 111 -7.03 -5.89 -2.63
C LYS A 111 -8.38 -6.28 -2.02
N LEU A 112 -8.36 -6.67 -0.75
CA LEU A 112 -9.59 -6.93 0.01
C LEU A 112 -10.23 -5.61 0.46
N LYS A 113 -11.52 -5.67 0.76
CA LYS A 113 -12.25 -4.55 1.38
C LYS A 113 -11.58 -4.22 2.72
N GLU A 114 -11.30 -2.94 2.93
CA GLU A 114 -10.67 -2.48 4.18
C GLU A 114 -11.58 -2.80 5.38
N LYS A 115 -10.94 -3.25 6.47
CA LYS A 115 -11.60 -3.57 7.75
C LYS A 115 -12.67 -4.67 7.65
N ASP A 116 -12.62 -5.48 6.61
CA ASP A 116 -13.51 -6.64 6.44
C ASP A 116 -12.81 -7.91 6.90
N GLU A 117 -12.79 -8.09 8.22
CA GLU A 117 -12.13 -9.23 8.85
C GLU A 117 -12.77 -10.57 8.45
N ASN A 118 -14.07 -10.58 8.15
CA ASN A 118 -14.74 -11.79 7.66
C ASN A 118 -14.21 -12.21 6.28
N THR A 119 -14.01 -11.26 5.38
CA THR A 119 -13.36 -11.54 4.10
C THR A 119 -11.92 -11.99 4.31
N MET A 120 -11.17 -11.41 5.26
CA MET A 120 -9.81 -11.87 5.58
C MET A 120 -9.77 -13.35 6.03
N LEU A 121 -10.73 -13.78 6.86
CA LEU A 121 -10.81 -15.18 7.33
C LEU A 121 -11.05 -16.19 6.21
N THR A 122 -11.78 -15.80 5.16
CA THR A 122 -12.01 -16.70 4.01
C THR A 122 -10.79 -16.78 3.10
N TRP A 123 -10.06 -15.69 2.94
CA TRP A 123 -8.92 -15.61 2.02
C TRP A 123 -7.64 -16.25 2.57
N ILE A 124 -7.42 -16.22 3.88
CA ILE A 124 -6.22 -16.78 4.50
C ILE A 124 -6.09 -18.31 4.31
N GLN A 125 -7.20 -19.00 4.06
CA GLN A 125 -7.21 -20.45 3.83
C GLN A 125 -6.73 -20.85 2.43
N VAL A 126 -6.76 -19.91 1.48
CA VAL A 126 -6.57 -20.21 0.04
C VAL A 126 -5.47 -19.37 -0.61
N SER A 127 -4.95 -18.34 0.08
CA SER A 127 -3.89 -17.48 -0.45
C SER A 127 -3.08 -16.81 0.66
N THR A 128 -1.98 -16.17 0.27
CA THR A 128 -1.19 -15.34 1.18
C THR A 128 -1.89 -14.03 1.45
N LEU A 129 -2.11 -13.72 2.73
CA LEU A 129 -2.74 -12.48 3.16
C LEU A 129 -1.72 -11.53 3.80
N TRP A 130 -1.59 -10.34 3.23
CA TRP A 130 -0.77 -9.25 3.77
C TRP A 130 -1.68 -8.19 4.39
N VAL A 131 -1.28 -7.65 5.54
CA VAL A 131 -2.01 -6.59 6.26
C VAL A 131 -1.08 -5.44 6.58
N VAL A 132 -1.65 -4.25 6.72
CA VAL A 132 -0.96 -3.07 7.20
C VAL A 132 -1.62 -2.67 8.52
N MET A 133 -0.80 -2.49 9.56
CA MET A 133 -1.25 -2.17 10.91
C MET A 133 -0.46 -1.02 11.51
N ASN A 134 -0.98 -0.44 12.59
CA ASN A 134 -0.29 0.58 13.36
C ASN A 134 0.53 -0.06 14.49
N ALA A 135 1.86 0.08 14.40
CA ALA A 135 2.84 -0.46 15.34
C ALA A 135 3.37 0.59 16.35
N ILE A 136 2.68 1.72 16.52
CA ILE A 136 3.07 2.80 17.47
C ILE A 136 2.71 2.45 18.92
N GLY A 137 1.78 1.50 19.11
CA GLY A 137 1.34 1.06 20.44
C GLY A 137 2.50 0.71 21.36
N LYS A 138 2.45 1.18 22.62
CA LYS A 138 3.55 1.03 23.57
C LYS A 138 3.94 -0.43 23.81
N GLY A 139 2.98 -1.35 23.71
CA GLY A 139 3.21 -2.79 23.88
C GLY A 139 3.77 -3.51 22.64
N PHE A 140 3.83 -2.87 21.46
CA PHE A 140 4.19 -3.56 20.22
C PHE A 140 5.67 -3.94 20.17
N GLY A 141 6.57 -2.98 20.46
CA GLY A 141 8.02 -3.20 20.41
C GLY A 141 8.53 -4.20 21.46
N ASP A 142 7.82 -4.32 22.58
CA ASP A 142 8.19 -5.16 23.72
C ASP A 142 7.32 -6.43 23.85
N TYR A 143 6.50 -6.74 22.83
CA TYR A 143 5.63 -7.91 22.85
C TYR A 143 6.43 -9.21 23.02
N LYS A 144 6.06 -10.00 24.02
CA LYS A 144 6.69 -11.30 24.35
C LYS A 144 5.72 -12.46 24.40
N GLY A 145 4.42 -12.17 24.37
CA GLY A 145 3.39 -13.19 24.20
C GLY A 145 1.99 -12.83 24.63
N GLY A 146 1.06 -13.74 24.35
CA GLY A 146 -0.38 -13.59 24.62
C GLY A 146 -1.13 -12.91 23.48
N ILE A 147 -2.36 -12.46 23.73
CA ILE A 147 -3.14 -11.70 22.74
C ILE A 147 -2.82 -10.21 22.88
N TYR A 148 -2.21 -9.64 21.84
CA TYR A 148 -1.97 -8.21 21.74
C TYR A 148 -3.30 -7.49 21.47
N ASP A 149 -3.71 -6.67 22.43
CA ASP A 149 -4.85 -5.75 22.36
C ASP A 149 -4.40 -4.43 22.98
N GLU A 150 -4.11 -3.45 22.13
CA GLU A 150 -3.67 -2.12 22.56
C GLU A 150 -4.86 -1.14 22.43
N PRO A 151 -5.51 -0.75 23.54
CA PRO A 151 -6.70 0.10 23.50
C PRO A 151 -6.41 1.48 22.91
N THR A 152 -5.16 1.93 23.02
CA THR A 152 -4.72 3.24 22.51
C THR A 152 -4.20 3.17 21.08
N CYS A 153 -4.28 2.00 20.44
CA CYS A 153 -3.81 1.79 19.07
C CYS A 153 -4.53 2.77 18.14
N PRO A 154 -3.81 3.72 17.51
CA PRO A 154 -4.45 4.71 16.68
C PRO A 154 -5.19 4.03 15.53
N LYS A 155 -6.45 4.42 15.31
CA LYS A 155 -7.27 3.95 14.18
C LYS A 155 -6.86 4.63 12.85
N THR A 156 -5.68 5.26 12.79
CA THR A 156 -5.08 5.91 11.63
C THR A 156 -4.48 4.89 10.67
N ASP A 157 -3.84 5.35 9.60
CA ASP A 157 -3.09 4.49 8.67
C ASP A 157 -2.08 3.65 9.44
N GLY A 158 -1.90 2.41 8.96
CA GLY A 158 -0.84 1.56 9.48
C GLY A 158 0.52 1.98 8.94
N ASN A 159 1.55 1.75 9.75
CA ASN A 159 2.94 2.06 9.44
C ASN A 159 3.81 0.79 9.38
N HIS A 160 3.20 -0.38 9.55
CA HIS A 160 3.89 -1.65 9.58
C HIS A 160 3.13 -2.69 8.76
N ALA A 161 3.81 -3.31 7.79
CA ALA A 161 3.25 -4.36 6.95
C ALA A 161 3.61 -5.73 7.55
N MET A 162 2.62 -6.60 7.66
CA MET A 162 2.75 -7.94 8.23
C MET A 162 2.03 -8.96 7.36
N GLN A 163 2.37 -10.23 7.55
CA GLN A 163 1.68 -11.35 6.92
C GLN A 163 0.78 -12.03 7.94
N VAL A 164 -0.47 -12.28 7.58
CA VAL A 164 -1.38 -13.11 8.37
C VAL A 164 -1.22 -14.55 7.91
N VAL A 165 -0.90 -15.44 8.85
CA VAL A 165 -0.64 -16.86 8.54
C VAL A 165 -1.62 -17.82 9.24
N GLY A 166 -2.55 -17.30 10.05
CA GLY A 166 -3.62 -18.07 10.69
C GLY A 166 -4.54 -17.22 11.56
N TYR A 167 -5.58 -17.86 12.12
CA TYR A 167 -6.48 -17.32 13.15
C TYR A 167 -6.99 -18.47 14.04
N GLY A 168 -7.46 -18.16 15.26
CA GLY A 168 -7.96 -19.16 16.20
C GLY A 168 -8.54 -18.53 17.47
N VAL A 169 -8.83 -19.35 18.48
CA VAL A 169 -9.28 -18.93 19.82
C VAL A 169 -8.23 -19.26 20.88
N GLU A 170 -8.19 -18.52 21.98
CA GLU A 170 -7.30 -18.85 23.10
C GLU A 170 -7.59 -20.28 23.62
N GLY A 171 -6.52 -21.05 23.85
CA GLY A 171 -6.58 -22.46 24.23
C GLY A 171 -6.06 -23.41 23.15
N GLU A 172 -6.00 -22.96 21.89
CA GLU A 172 -5.22 -23.63 20.85
C GLU A 172 -3.76 -23.16 20.95
N GLN A 173 -2.82 -24.10 21.14
CA GLN A 173 -1.39 -23.78 21.25
C GLN A 173 -0.86 -23.28 19.90
N TRP A 174 -0.85 -21.96 19.73
CA TRP A 174 -0.23 -21.33 18.57
C TRP A 174 0.44 -20.01 18.99
N GLY A 175 1.75 -19.84 18.68
CA GLY A 175 2.66 -18.73 19.08
C GLY A 175 3.91 -19.21 19.88
N GLU A 176 5.11 -18.58 19.98
CA GLU A 176 5.72 -17.32 19.49
C GLU A 176 7.25 -17.48 19.32
N LYS A 177 7.77 -17.37 18.09
CA LYS A 177 9.19 -17.35 17.69
C LYS A 177 9.36 -16.37 16.54
N GLY A 178 9.04 -15.10 16.79
CA GLY A 178 8.92 -14.05 15.75
C GLY A 178 7.51 -13.83 15.20
N TYR A 179 6.48 -14.33 15.90
CA TYR A 179 5.06 -14.12 15.55
C TYR A 179 4.37 -13.33 16.67
N ILE A 180 3.34 -12.56 16.32
CA ILE A 180 2.45 -11.86 17.24
C ILE A 180 1.02 -12.34 17.03
N ARG A 181 0.28 -12.56 18.12
CA ARG A 181 -1.16 -12.81 18.07
C ARG A 181 -1.88 -11.53 18.45
N MET A 182 -2.86 -11.14 17.65
CA MET A 182 -3.61 -9.90 17.83
C MET A 182 -5.09 -10.19 18.02
N LYS A 183 -5.74 -9.36 18.84
CA LYS A 183 -7.19 -9.43 18.97
C LYS A 183 -7.85 -9.06 17.64
N ARG A 184 -8.79 -9.91 17.24
CA ARG A 184 -9.72 -9.71 16.13
C ARG A 184 -10.89 -8.86 16.63
#